data_AF-A0A4Y3RCW7-F1
#
_entry.id   AF-A0A4Y3RCW7-F1
#
_cell.length_a   1.000
_cell.length_b   1.000
_cell.length_c   1.000
_cell.angle_alpha   90.00
_cell.angle_beta   90.00
_cell.angle_gamma   90.00
#
_symmetry.space_group_name_H-M   'P 1'
#
loop_
_entity.id
_entity.type
_entity.pdbx_description
1 polymer ?
#
loop_
_entity_poly.entity_id
_entity_poly.type
_entity_poly.pdbx_seq_one_letter_code
_entity_poly.pdbx_strand_id
1 'polypeptide(L)' 'MLTDEAGVVTGDLTVHTTWTEGEARVAVQYSGASDWFTMSGSPVPCTTEEESRDLHEAVVEAVRQGAGATVPNLPRPHV' A
#
# COMPACT_ATOMS: atom_id res chain seq x y z
N MET A 1 -5.44 25.42 15.72
CA MET A 1 -4.53 24.29 16.02
C MET A 1 -5.21 23.05 15.52
N LEU A 2 -4.69 22.44 14.45
CA LEU A 2 -5.15 21.18 13.89
C LEU A 2 -3.88 20.39 13.54
N THR A 3 -3.49 19.48 14.41
CA THR A 3 -2.48 18.46 14.12
C THR A 3 -3.21 17.31 13.44
N ASP A 4 -3.29 17.36 12.12
CA ASP A 4 -3.56 16.19 11.28
C ASP A 4 -2.20 15.76 10.73
N GLU A 5 -1.47 15.00 11.54
CA GLU A 5 -0.11 14.54 11.26
C GLU A 5 -0.14 13.48 10.16
N ALA A 6 -0.24 13.93 8.91
CA ALA A 6 0.41 13.40 7.71
C ALA A 6 -0.30 13.99 6.49
N GLY A 7 -0.05 15.29 6.22
CA GLY A 7 -0.33 15.88 4.92
C GLY A 7 0.27 14.99 3.82
N VAL A 8 -0.49 14.85 2.72
CA VAL A 8 -0.16 14.12 1.49
C VAL A 8 1.29 13.62 1.47
N VAL A 9 1.46 12.33 1.71
CA VAL A 9 2.76 11.67 1.81
C VAL A 9 3.40 11.66 0.41
N THR A 10 4.09 12.75 0.06
CA THR A 10 4.85 12.90 -1.17
C THR A 10 6.33 12.81 -0.87
N GLY A 11 7.01 11.77 -1.38
CA GLY A 11 8.45 11.56 -1.18
C GLY A 11 8.89 10.17 -1.62
N ASP A 12 10.19 9.89 -1.51
CA ASP A 12 10.75 8.57 -1.79
C ASP A 12 10.27 7.59 -0.70
N LEU A 13 9.45 6.62 -1.10
CA LEU A 13 8.84 5.63 -0.21
C LEU A 13 9.19 4.23 -0.67
N THR A 14 9.54 3.38 0.27
CA THR A 14 9.71 1.95 0.03
C THR A 14 8.38 1.26 0.30
N VAL A 15 7.83 0.59 -0.71
CA VAL A 15 6.63 -0.24 -0.58
C VAL A 15 7.06 -1.68 -0.37
N HIS A 16 6.51 -2.32 0.66
CA HIS A 16 6.67 -3.74 0.90
C HIS A 16 5.31 -4.41 0.99
N THR A 17 5.10 -5.42 0.14
CA THR A 17 3.88 -6.21 0.11
C THR A 17 4.21 -7.63 0.53
N THR A 18 3.52 -8.12 1.55
CA THR A 18 3.66 -9.49 2.06
C THR A 18 2.36 -10.23 1.82
N TRP A 19 2.39 -11.31 1.04
CA TRP A 19 1.24 -12.16 0.76
C TRP A 19 1.31 -13.46 1.56
N THR A 20 0.30 -13.71 2.38
CA THR A 20 0.19 -14.90 3.24
C THR A 20 -1.28 -15.27 3.41
N GLU A 21 -1.60 -16.57 3.40
CA GLU A 21 -2.94 -17.07 3.76
C GLU A 21 -4.09 -16.47 2.93
N GLY A 22 -3.83 -16.10 1.66
CA GLY A 22 -4.86 -15.48 0.81
C GLY A 22 -5.12 -14.00 1.09
N GLU A 23 -4.21 -13.34 1.80
CA GLU A 23 -4.26 -11.91 2.09
C GLU A 23 -2.93 -11.24 1.77
N ALA A 24 -2.97 -10.06 1.16
CA ALA A 24 -1.83 -9.20 0.95
C ALA A 24 -1.82 -8.07 1.99
N ARG A 25 -0.74 -7.99 2.76
CA ARG A 25 -0.46 -6.90 3.69
C ARG A 25 0.52 -5.93 3.05
N VAL A 26 0.14 -4.66 2.98
CA VAL A 26 0.97 -3.61 2.40
C VAL A 26 1.48 -2.70 3.50
N ALA A 27 2.80 -2.55 3.57
CA ALA A 27 3.49 -1.63 4.46
C ALA A 27 4.36 -0.67 3.65
N VAL A 28 4.47 0.56 4.11
CA VAL A 28 5.33 1.60 3.53
C VAL A 28 6.33 2.08 4.55
N GLN A 29 7.54 2.37 4.10
CA GLN A 29 8.58 3.00 4.89
C GLN A 29 9.01 4.29 4.20
N TYR A 30 9.13 5.37 4.98
CA TYR A 30 9.70 6.62 4.49
C TYR A 30 11.21 6.47 4.30
N SER A 31 11.74 7.00 3.20
CA SER A 31 13.19 7.07 3.03
C SER A 31 13.82 7.89 4.16
N GLY A 32 14.62 7.21 5.00
CA GLY A 32 15.23 7.79 6.19
C GLY A 32 14.51 7.47 7.51
N ALA A 33 13.33 6.86 7.47
CA ALA A 33 12.68 6.29 8.66
C ALA A 33 13.07 4.82 8.85
N SER A 34 13.16 4.40 10.11
CA SER A 34 13.39 2.99 10.46
C SER A 34 12.09 2.19 10.52
N ASP A 35 10.97 2.88 10.74
CA ASP A 35 9.67 2.28 10.99
C ASP A 35 8.91 1.97 9.69
N TRP A 36 8.19 0.86 9.72
CA TRP A 36 7.25 0.45 8.68
C TRP A 36 5.84 0.79 9.12
N PHE A 37 5.09 1.44 8.25
CA PHE A 37 3.70 1.83 8.48
C PHE A 37 2.78 0.98 7.63
N THR A 38 1.79 0.33 8.24
CA THR A 38 0.78 -0.42 7.49
C THR A 38 -0.13 0.55 6.75
N MET A 39 -0.35 0.32 5.46
CA MET A 39 -1.26 1.15 4.67
C MET A 39 -2.71 0.93 5.08
N SER A 40 -3.48 2.00 5.10
CA SER A 40 -4.92 1.97 5.36
C SER A 40 -5.63 1.15 4.29
N GLY A 41 -6.45 0.19 4.73
CA GLY A 41 -7.11 -0.79 3.85
C GLY A 41 -6.38 -2.14 3.74
N SER A 42 -5.19 -2.29 4.34
CA SER A 42 -4.57 -3.60 4.53
C SER A 42 -5.03 -4.29 5.83
N PRO A 43 -5.14 -5.64 5.86
CA PRO A 43 -4.88 -6.58 4.77
C PRO A 43 -5.95 -6.55 3.67
N VAL A 44 -5.53 -6.77 2.42
CA VAL A 44 -6.41 -6.94 1.27
C VAL A 44 -6.58 -8.43 0.96
N PRO A 45 -7.82 -8.94 0.81
CA PRO A 45 -8.05 -10.29 0.32
C PRO A 45 -7.48 -10.45 -1.10
N CYS A 46 -6.48 -11.34 -1.24
CA CYS A 46 -5.80 -11.69 -2.49
C CYS A 46 -5.70 -13.22 -2.55
N THR A 47 -6.57 -13.84 -3.33
CA THR A 47 -6.67 -15.30 -3.43
C THR A 47 -5.53 -15.91 -4.23
N THR A 48 -4.88 -15.13 -5.09
CA THR A 48 -3.76 -15.58 -5.93
C THR A 48 -2.51 -14.72 -5.74
N GLU A 49 -1.35 -15.29 -6.09
CA GLU A 49 -0.09 -14.54 -6.12
C GLU A 49 -0.14 -13.40 -7.15
N GLU A 50 -0.83 -13.61 -8.28
CA GLU A 50 -1.02 -12.61 -9.33
C GLU A 50 -1.80 -11.39 -8.81
N GLU A 51 -2.91 -11.59 -8.11
CA GLU A 51 -3.67 -10.51 -7.47
C GLU A 51 -2.80 -9.72 -6.47
N SER A 52 -1.90 -10.39 -5.76
CA SER A 52 -0.96 -9.70 -4.86
C SER A 52 0.07 -8.87 -5.63
N ARG A 53 0.51 -9.31 -6.81
CA ARG A 53 1.47 -8.56 -7.64
C ARG A 53 0.81 -7.35 -8.27
N ASP A 54 -0.41 -7.49 -8.78
CA ASP A 54 -1.21 -6.38 -9.30
C ASP A 54 -1.47 -5.34 -8.21
N LEU A 55 -1.80 -5.79 -6.99
CA LEU A 55 -1.94 -4.92 -5.82
C LEU A 55 -0.65 -4.15 -5.52
N HIS A 56 0.49 -4.84 -5.55
CA HIS A 56 1.78 -4.20 -5.32
C HIS A 56 2.06 -3.10 -6.36
N GLU A 57 1.88 -3.40 -7.65
CA GLU A 57 2.09 -2.43 -8.73
C GLU A 57 1.16 -1.22 -8.60
N ALA A 58 -0.12 -1.46 -8.32
CA ALA A 58 -1.09 -0.38 -8.13
C ALA A 58 -0.75 0.50 -6.93
N VAL A 59 -0.28 -0.07 -5.81
CA VAL A 59 0.20 0.70 -4.67
C VAL A 59 1.41 1.54 -5.04
N VAL A 60 2.39 0.97 -5.75
CA VAL A 60 3.58 1.71 -6.18
C VAL A 60 3.18 2.88 -7.06
N GLU A 61 2.26 2.68 -8.00
CA GLU A 61 1.77 3.76 -8.87
C GLU A 61 0.97 4.81 -8.08
N ALA A 62 0.10 4.39 -7.16
CA ALA A 62 -0.65 5.29 -6.28
C ALA A 62 0.31 6.15 -5.43
N VAL A 63 1.37 5.56 -4.89
CA VAL A 63 2.43 6.27 -4.16
C VAL A 63 3.16 7.26 -5.07
N ARG A 64 3.51 6.87 -6.31
CA ARG A 64 4.12 7.76 -7.30
C ARG A 64 3.23 8.95 -7.66
N GLN A 65 1.92 8.74 -7.73
CA GLN A 65 0.93 9.81 -7.98
C GLN A 65 0.61 10.64 -6.73
N GLY A 66 1.17 10.30 -5.56
CA GLY A 66 0.94 11.02 -4.30
C GLY A 66 -0.35 10.64 -3.58
N ALA A 67 -0.97 9.51 -3.91
CA ALA A 67 -2.18 9.02 -3.24
C ALA A 67 -1.94 8.51 -1.79
N GLY A 68 -0.68 8.50 -1.34
CA GLY A 68 -0.32 8.31 0.07
C GLY A 68 -0.63 6.92 0.64
N ALA A 69 -0.76 6.85 1.97
CA ALA A 69 -0.84 5.63 2.78
C ALA A 69 -2.18 4.86 2.70
N THR A 70 -2.88 4.92 1.57
CA THR A 70 -4.15 4.19 1.35
C THR A 70 -4.00 3.20 0.21
N VAL A 71 -4.46 1.96 0.41
CA VAL A 71 -4.42 0.94 -0.63
C VAL A 71 -5.43 1.27 -1.74
N PRO A 72 -5.02 1.32 -3.02
CA PRO A 72 -5.95 1.56 -4.12
C PRO A 72 -6.94 0.40 -4.26
N ASN A 73 -8.21 0.75 -4.47
CA ASN A 73 -9.25 -0.23 -4.74
C ASN A 73 -9.10 -0.76 -6.16
N LEU A 74 -8.38 -1.87 -6.32
CA LEU A 74 -8.28 -2.55 -7.61
C LEU A 74 -9.59 -3.28 -7.94
N PRO A 75 -10.13 -3.12 -9.16
CA PRO A 75 -11.23 -3.96 -9.61
C PRO A 75 -10.74 -5.40 -9.70
N ARG A 76 -11.24 -6.26 -8.81
CA ARG A 76 -10.93 -7.69 -8.84
C ARG A 76 -11.51 -8.29 -10.12
N PRO A 77 -10.73 -9.02 -10.93
CA PRO A 77 -11.31 -9.80 -12.01
C PRO A 77 -12.21 -10.87 -11.38
N HIS A 78 -13.52 -10.78 -11.65
CA HIS A 78 -14.47 -11.83 -11.30
C HIS A 78 -14.16 -13.05 -12.18
N VAL A 79 -13.47 -14.04 -11.62
CA VAL A 79 -13.28 -15.36 -12.23
C VAL A 79 -14.43 -16.30 -11.89
#